data_AF-A0A2V7WM36-F1
#
_entry.id   AF-A0A2V7WM36-F1
#
_cell.length_a   1.000
_cell.length_b   1.000
_cell.length_c   1.000
_cell.angle_alpha   90.00
_cell.angle_beta   90.00
_cell.angle_gamma   90.00
#
_symmetry.space_group_name_H-M   'P 1'
#
loop_
_entity.id
_entity.type
_entity.pdbx_description
1 polymer ?
#
loop_
_entity_poly.entity_id
_entity_poly.type
_entity_poly.pdbx_seq_one_letter_code
_entity_poly.pdbx_strand_id
1 'polypeptide(L)' 'MGAWCRERGIPRRPILSLDQLWRRAVAWYDTRLTPGARRPQPDEIRRIFAGIGLEGPFWDPESDEFG' A
#
# COMPACT_ATOMS: atom_id res chain seq x y z
N MET A 1 -13.57 0.06 13.82
CA MET A 1 -12.29 -0.69 13.74
C MET A 1 -11.43 -0.57 15.01
N GLY A 2 -11.25 0.61 15.61
CA GLY A 2 -10.41 0.76 16.81
C GLY A 2 -10.83 -0.05 18.05
N ALA A 3 -12.13 -0.20 18.30
CA ALA A 3 -12.64 -0.99 19.43
C ALA A 3 -12.27 -2.48 19.31
N TRP A 4 -12.51 -3.06 18.13
CA TRP A 4 -12.17 -4.44 17.82
C TRP A 4 -10.66 -4.74 17.94
N CYS A 5 -9.79 -3.83 17.49
CA CYS A 5 -8.34 -4.00 17.66
C CYS A 5 -7.95 -4.01 19.15
N ARG A 6 -8.53 -3.11 19.94
CA ARG A 6 -8.27 -3.01 21.38
C ARG A 6 -8.74 -4.26 22.14
N GLU A 7 -9.94 -4.75 21.84
CA GLU A 7 -10.49 -5.97 22.46
C GLU A 7 -9.63 -7.20 22.20
N ARG A 8 -8.95 -7.25 21.04
CA ARG A 8 -8.10 -8.37 20.64
C ARG A 8 -6.61 -8.16 20.91
N GLY A 9 -6.23 -7.04 21.52
CA GLY A 9 -4.83 -6.72 21.81
C GLY A 9 -3.92 -6.61 20.58
N ILE A 10 -4.48 -6.29 19.40
CA ILE A 10 -3.71 -6.16 18.16
C ILE A 10 -3.49 -4.68 17.79
N PRO A 11 -2.29 -4.32 17.29
CA PRO A 11 -2.00 -2.95 16.91
C PRO A 11 -2.88 -2.53 15.72
N ARG A 12 -3.43 -1.32 15.78
CA ARG A 12 -4.20 -0.76 14.67
C ARG A 12 -3.24 -0.37 13.55
N ARG A 13 -3.37 -1.02 12.39
CA ARG A 13 -2.64 -0.65 11.16
C ARG A 13 -3.15 0.68 10.58
N PRO A 14 -2.35 1.35 9.73
CA PRO A 14 -2.80 2.56 9.03
C PRO A 14 -4.10 2.32 8.28
N ILE A 15 -4.98 3.32 8.30
CA ILE A 15 -6.23 3.33 7.54
C ILE A 15 -5.99 4.25 6.34
N LEU A 16 -6.35 3.79 5.15
CA LEU A 16 -6.32 4.59 3.93
C LEU A 16 -7.72 5.10 3.58
N SER A 17 -7.82 6.27 2.96
CA SER A 17 -9.08 6.81 2.44
C SER A 17 -9.50 6.09 1.15
N LEU A 18 -10.77 6.24 0.75
CA LEU A 18 -11.25 5.67 -0.51
C LEU A 18 -10.51 6.26 -1.74
N ASP A 19 -10.19 7.55 -1.72
CA ASP A 19 -9.37 8.21 -2.77
C ASP A 19 -7.97 7.60 -2.83
N GLN A 20 -7.32 7.39 -1.68
CA GLN A 20 -6.02 6.73 -1.62
C GLN A 20 -6.08 5.28 -2.14
N LEU A 21 -7.15 4.54 -1.81
CA LEU A 21 -7.37 3.19 -2.35
C LEU A 21 -7.45 3.22 -3.88
N TRP A 22 -8.26 4.13 -4.41
CA TRP A 22 -8.51 4.22 -5.84
C TRP A 22 -7.25 4.60 -6.61
N ARG A 23 -6.52 5.64 -6.17
CA ARG A 23 -5.25 6.04 -6.79
C ARG A 23 -4.22 4.93 -6.76
N ARG A 24 -4.13 4.20 -5.64
CA ARG A 24 -3.26 3.04 -5.53
C ARG A 24 -3.64 1.96 -6.54
N ALA A 25 -4.93 1.63 -6.67
CA ALA A 25 -5.40 0.65 -7.64
C ALA A 25 -5.07 1.05 -9.08
N VAL A 26 -5.35 2.30 -9.46
CA VAL A 26 -5.02 2.83 -10.79
C VAL A 26 -3.52 2.66 -11.06
N ALA A 27 -2.65 3.13 -10.15
CA ALA A 27 -1.21 3.00 -10.33
C ALA A 27 -0.74 1.54 -10.41
N TRP A 28 -1.40 0.62 -9.70
CA TRP A 28 -1.04 -0.80 -9.68
C TRP A 28 -1.47 -1.56 -10.95
N TYR A 29 -2.55 -1.11 -11.58
CA TYR A 29 -3.17 -1.79 -12.72
C TYR A 29 -3.05 -1.05 -14.04
N ASP A 30 -2.42 0.14 -14.06
CA ASP A 30 -2.26 0.98 -15.26
C ASP A 30 -1.71 0.21 -16.48
N THR A 31 -0.71 -0.63 -16.26
CA THR A 31 -0.04 -1.38 -17.34
C THR A 31 -0.56 -2.81 -17.52
N ARG A 32 -1.58 -3.22 -16.76
CA ARG A 32 -1.97 -4.64 -16.62
C ARG A 32 -2.42 -5.30 -17.92
N LEU A 33 -2.90 -4.51 -18.88
CA LEU A 33 -3.35 -4.97 -20.19
C LEU A 33 -2.27 -4.83 -21.29
N THR A 34 -1.03 -4.53 -20.90
CA THR A 34 0.10 -4.39 -21.82
C THR A 34 1.02 -5.62 -21.75
N PRO A 35 1.70 -6.00 -22.85
CA PRO A 35 2.65 -7.12 -22.83
C PRO A 35 3.80 -6.96 -21.83
N GLY A 36 4.13 -5.72 -21.45
CA GLY A 36 5.15 -5.40 -20.45
C GLY A 36 4.65 -5.36 -19.01
N ALA A 37 3.42 -5.82 -18.74
CA ALA A 37 2.82 -5.77 -17.42
C ALA A 37 3.71 -6.48 -16.38
N ARG A 38 4.19 -5.72 -15.40
CA ARG A 38 4.97 -6.24 -14.28
C ARG A 38 4.55 -5.56 -12.98
N ARG A 39 4.86 -6.21 -11.86
CA ARG A 39 4.76 -5.56 -10.56
C ARG A 39 5.77 -4.39 -10.51
N PRO A 40 5.40 -3.23 -9.92
CA PRO A 40 6.37 -2.17 -9.66
C PRO A 40 7.51 -2.69 -8.76
N GLN A 41 8.75 -2.27 -9.06
CA GLN A 41 9.92 -2.54 -8.23
C GLN A 41 9.86 -1.74 -6.92
N PRO A 42 10.64 -2.09 -5.88
CA PRO A 42 10.59 -1.42 -4.58
C PRO A 42 10.66 0.12 -4.67
N ASP A 43 11.57 0.67 -5.48
CA ASP A 43 11.68 2.12 -5.67
C ASP A 43 10.47 2.74 -6.36
N GLU A 44 9.84 2.01 -7.29
CA GLU A 44 8.60 2.47 -7.94
C GLU A 44 7.43 2.44 -6.95
N ILE A 45 7.34 1.40 -6.11
CA ILE A 45 6.34 1.31 -5.04
C ILE A 45 6.46 2.50 -4.09
N ARG A 46 7.67 2.83 -3.63
CA ARG A 46 7.93 3.98 -2.76
C ARG A 46 7.44 5.29 -3.37
N ARG A 47 7.78 5.54 -4.65
CA ARG A 47 7.34 6.75 -5.37
C ARG A 47 5.82 6.81 -5.52
N ILE A 48 5.19 5.70 -5.90
CA ILE A 48 3.73 5.60 -6.04
C ILE A 48 3.05 5.92 -4.70
N PHE A 49 3.50 5.29 -3.62
CA PHE A 49 2.89 5.47 -2.30
C PHE A 49 3.10 6.88 -1.74
N ALA A 50 4.31 7.45 -1.86
CA ALA A 50 4.57 8.84 -1.50
C ALA A 50 3.65 9.81 -2.27
N GLY A 51 3.45 9.59 -3.58
CA GLY A 51 2.54 10.40 -4.41
C GLY A 51 1.06 10.30 -4.02
N ILE A 52 0.67 9.27 -3.26
CA ILE A 52 -0.70 9.04 -2.76
C ILE A 52 -0.82 9.46 -1.27
N GLY A 53 0.27 9.88 -0.64
CA GLY A 53 0.32 10.18 0.80
C GLY A 53 0.24 8.93 1.67
N LEU A 54 0.66 7.78 1.15
CA LEU A 54 0.84 6.54 1.91
C LEU A 54 2.29 6.48 2.40
N GLU A 55 2.52 6.99 3.60
CA GLU A 55 3.86 7.18 4.16
C GLU A 55 4.05 6.44 5.49
N GLY A 56 5.32 6.15 5.80
CA GLY A 56 5.74 5.48 7.03
C GLY A 56 6.11 4.00 6.84
N PRO A 57 6.66 3.35 7.88
CA PRO A 57 7.30 2.04 7.77
C PRO A 57 6.40 0.93 7.23
N PHE A 58 5.09 1.00 7.54
CA PHE A 58 4.11 0.02 7.04
C PHE A 58 4.01 -0.02 5.50
N TRP A 59 4.31 1.09 4.83
CA TRP A 59 4.21 1.21 3.37
C TRP A 59 5.55 1.01 2.66
N ASP A 60 6.64 0.78 3.40
CA ASP A 60 7.92 0.49 2.77
C ASP A 60 7.92 -0.95 2.24
N PRO A 61 8.13 -1.17 0.92
CA PRO A 61 8.17 -2.51 0.34
C PRO A 61 9.27 -3.41 0.90
N GLU A 62 10.28 -2.86 1.58
CA GLU A 62 11.35 -3.63 2.24
C GLU A 62 11.04 -3.92 3.72
N SER A 63 9.96 -3.37 4.27
CA SER A 63 9.53 -3.64 5.65
C SER A 63 8.65 -4.90 5.78
N ASP A 64 8.39 -5.60 4.68
CA ASP A 64 7.63 -6.85 4.69
C ASP A 64 8.55 -8.00 5.17
N GLU A 65 8.49 -8.33 6.46
CA GLU A 65 9.26 -9.45 7.06
C GLU A 65 8.68 -10.85 6.74
N PHE A 66 7.64 -10.91 5.91
CA PHE A 66 7.06 -12.17 5.45
C PHE A 66 7.87 -12.74 4.29
N GLY A 67 8.87 -13.55 4.63
CA GLY A 67 9.42 -14.59 3.74
C GLY A 67 8.44 -15.72 3.49
#